data_AF-A0A8S1BL02-F1
#
_entry.id   AF-A0A8S1BL02-F1
#
_cell.length_a   1.000
_cell.length_b   1.000
_cell.length_c   1.000
_cell.angle_alpha   90.00
_cell.angle_beta   90.00
_cell.angle_gamma   90.00
#
_symmetry.space_group_name_H-M   'P 1'
#
loop_
_entity.id
_entity.type
_entity.pdbx_description
1 polymer ?
#
loop_
_entity_poly.entity_id
_entity_poly.type
_entity_poly.pdbx_seq_one_letter_code
_entity_poly.pdbx_strand_id
1 'polypeptide(L)'
;MPVDRTPPKQQITLPTRTVQRQRSDSEPNLNLNDMQCELENLNVTVRAKRKRSEDSGDVNLSVFMSEMTKMFHDFKNEQELKVSAILASVTDIKKQNSDICASVEYVSKSYDALLEQINHLKSERQENLNYIRTLENRLEKAERNARFSCVEIRNIPPNKKESKEQLLHTIIATGRTLNIPIESYEVRDIFRIQTKEPDQKPIIVDFTSVIKKERF
;
A
#
# COMPACT_ATOMS: atom_id res chain seq x y z
N MET A 1 -3.44 25.87 -6.73
CA MET A 1 -4.82 25.36 -6.62
C MET A 1 -4.73 23.87 -6.28
N PRO A 2 -4.84 23.45 -5.01
CA PRO A 2 -4.88 22.03 -4.67
C PRO A 2 -6.30 21.50 -4.89
N VAL A 3 -6.42 20.38 -5.59
CA VAL A 3 -7.70 19.73 -5.88
C VAL A 3 -7.86 18.61 -4.85
N ASP A 4 -8.60 18.90 -3.77
CA ASP A 4 -9.00 17.89 -2.79
C ASP A 4 -10.01 16.93 -3.41
N ARG A 5 -9.62 15.67 -3.55
CA ARG A 5 -10.51 14.58 -3.96
C ARG A 5 -10.75 13.64 -2.79
N THR A 6 -11.76 13.92 -2.00
CA THR A 6 -12.38 12.94 -1.08
C THR A 6 -13.20 11.93 -1.87
N PRO A 7 -13.07 10.61 -1.61
CA PRO A 7 -13.93 9.61 -2.23
C PRO A 7 -15.31 9.57 -1.54
N PRO A 8 -16.37 9.11 -2.23
CA PRO A 8 -17.73 9.09 -1.69
C PRO A 8 -17.92 7.96 -0.66
N LYS A 9 -18.66 8.25 0.41
CA LYS A 9 -19.12 7.25 1.38
C LYS A 9 -20.11 6.28 0.72
N GLN A 10 -19.71 5.02 0.58
CA GLN A 10 -20.64 3.94 0.24
C GLN A 10 -21.36 3.49 1.51
N GLN A 11 -22.69 3.61 1.52
CA GLN A 11 -23.55 3.02 2.54
C GLN A 11 -23.69 1.53 2.24
N ILE A 12 -23.16 0.69 3.13
CA ILE A 12 -23.38 -0.76 3.11
C ILE A 12 -24.71 -1.02 3.80
N THR A 13 -25.78 -1.20 3.04
CA THR A 13 -27.01 -1.84 3.53
C THR A 13 -26.91 -3.34 3.27
N LEU A 14 -26.68 -4.11 4.34
CA LEU A 14 -26.80 -5.57 4.35
C LEU A 14 -28.27 -5.98 4.15
N PRO A 15 -28.60 -6.90 3.24
CA PRO A 15 -29.92 -7.52 3.23
C PRO A 15 -29.98 -8.61 4.31
N THR A 16 -30.82 -8.40 5.32
CA THR A 16 -31.22 -9.44 6.28
C THR A 16 -32.07 -10.47 5.55
N ARG A 17 -31.46 -11.56 5.09
CA ARG A 17 -32.18 -12.71 4.52
C ARG A 17 -32.41 -13.74 5.63
N THR A 18 -33.56 -13.65 6.29
CA THR A 18 -34.12 -14.77 7.05
C THR A 18 -34.56 -15.86 6.07
N VAL A 19 -33.70 -16.86 5.84
CA VAL A 19 -34.12 -18.09 5.16
C VAL A 19 -34.64 -19.06 6.21
N GLN A 20 -35.96 -19.15 6.19
CA GLN A 20 -36.80 -20.10 6.90
C GLN A 20 -36.32 -21.54 6.60
N ARG A 21 -35.83 -22.25 7.61
CA ARG A 21 -35.57 -23.70 7.52
C ARG A 21 -36.92 -24.39 7.30
N GLN A 22 -37.15 -24.93 6.11
CA GLN A 22 -38.19 -25.94 5.92
C GLN A 22 -37.78 -27.18 6.72
N ARG A 23 -38.49 -27.42 7.83
CA ARG A 23 -38.44 -28.69 8.55
C ARG A 23 -39.24 -29.69 7.73
N SER A 24 -38.64 -30.82 7.43
CA SER A 24 -39.31 -31.99 6.88
C SER A 24 -40.10 -32.66 8.01
N ASP A 25 -41.43 -32.63 7.92
CA ASP A 25 -42.33 -33.36 8.80
C ASP A 25 -42.38 -34.83 8.40
N SER A 26 -41.56 -35.68 9.03
CA SER A 26 -41.64 -37.15 8.91
C SER A 26 -40.96 -37.86 10.08
N GLU A 27 -41.47 -37.69 11.30
CA GLU A 27 -41.17 -38.61 12.41
C GLU A 27 -42.48 -38.98 13.13
N PRO A 28 -42.81 -40.27 13.32
CA PRO A 28 -43.94 -40.66 14.15
C PRO A 28 -43.50 -40.64 15.62
N ASN A 29 -44.16 -39.78 16.42
CA ASN A 29 -44.07 -39.84 17.88
C ASN A 29 -44.76 -41.11 18.39
N LEU A 30 -44.00 -42.16 18.66
CA LEU A 30 -44.47 -43.31 19.45
C LEU A 30 -44.17 -43.05 20.93
N ASN A 31 -45.10 -42.37 21.58
CA ASN A 31 -45.16 -42.37 23.03
C ASN A 31 -46.63 -42.50 23.46
N LEU A 32 -47.06 -43.75 23.62
CA LEU A 32 -48.33 -44.13 24.25
C LEU A 32 -48.02 -45.16 25.32
N ASN A 33 -47.70 -44.66 26.51
CA ASN A 33 -47.87 -45.38 27.75
C ASN A 33 -49.29 -45.14 28.27
N ASP A 34 -49.89 -46.23 28.76
CA ASP A 34 -51.07 -46.37 29.61
C ASP A 34 -52.46 -45.95 29.08
N MET A 35 -53.26 -46.97 28.78
CA MET A 35 -54.57 -47.13 29.44
C MET A 35 -54.98 -48.61 29.45
N GLN A 36 -55.06 -49.15 30.65
CA GLN A 36 -55.75 -50.39 30.99
C GLN A 36 -57.22 -50.32 30.52
N CYS A 37 -57.71 -51.39 29.89
CA CYS A 37 -59.13 -51.71 29.89
C CYS A 37 -59.28 -53.23 30.05
N GLU A 38 -59.89 -53.60 31.18
CA GLU A 38 -60.24 -54.94 31.58
C GLU A 38 -61.28 -55.59 30.66
N LEU A 39 -61.14 -56.92 30.57
CA LEU A 39 -62.15 -57.96 30.36
C LEU A 39 -63.42 -57.61 29.58
N GLU A 40 -63.64 -58.34 28.49
CA GLU A 40 -64.87 -59.15 28.39
C GLU A 40 -64.67 -60.40 27.52
N ASN A 41 -65.12 -61.53 28.05
CA ASN A 41 -65.02 -62.86 27.49
C ASN A 41 -65.87 -63.00 26.23
N LEU A 42 -65.23 -62.90 25.05
CA LEU A 42 -65.83 -63.37 23.81
C LEU A 42 -65.46 -64.83 23.58
N ASN A 43 -66.46 -65.67 23.79
CA ASN A 43 -66.48 -67.11 23.54
C ASN A 43 -66.35 -67.36 22.02
N VAL A 44 -65.12 -67.32 21.49
CA VAL A 44 -64.83 -67.57 20.08
C VAL A 44 -64.71 -69.07 19.84
N THR A 45 -65.69 -69.61 19.14
CA THR A 45 -65.73 -71.01 18.67
C THR A 45 -64.47 -71.37 17.90
N VAL A 46 -63.71 -72.35 18.39
CA VAL A 46 -62.50 -72.87 17.75
C VAL A 46 -62.89 -73.65 16.49
N ARG A 47 -62.95 -72.95 15.35
CA ARG A 47 -63.05 -73.59 14.03
C ARG A 47 -61.72 -74.29 13.76
N ALA A 48 -61.76 -75.62 13.63
CA ALA A 48 -60.61 -76.45 13.28
C ALA A 48 -59.86 -75.84 12.08
N LYS A 49 -58.64 -75.35 12.33
CA LYS A 49 -57.74 -74.86 11.29
C LYS A 49 -57.35 -76.05 10.41
N ARG A 50 -57.62 -75.95 9.10
CA ARG A 50 -57.01 -76.85 8.12
C ARG A 50 -55.49 -76.72 8.26
N LYS A 51 -54.80 -77.87 8.34
CA LYS A 51 -53.34 -77.96 8.24
C LYS A 51 -52.95 -77.26 6.92
N ARG A 52 -52.37 -76.07 7.01
CA ARG A 52 -51.80 -75.37 5.85
C ARG A 52 -50.57 -76.19 5.45
N SER A 53 -50.50 -76.62 4.19
CA SER A 53 -49.34 -77.33 3.66
C SER A 53 -48.11 -76.44 3.80
N GLU A 54 -47.18 -76.84 4.67
CA GLU A 54 -45.86 -76.25 4.85
C GLU A 54 -44.94 -76.70 3.71
N ASP A 55 -45.24 -76.40 2.44
CA ASP A 55 -44.30 -76.82 1.38
C ASP A 55 -44.45 -76.13 0.01
N SER A 56 -44.62 -74.80 -0.05
CA SER A 56 -44.52 -74.08 -1.35
C SER A 56 -44.25 -72.57 -1.28
N GLY A 57 -44.01 -71.97 -0.11
CA GLY A 57 -43.92 -70.50 0.06
C GLY A 57 -42.54 -69.94 0.40
N ASP A 58 -41.63 -70.77 0.90
CA ASP A 58 -40.39 -70.32 1.55
C ASP A 58 -39.30 -69.89 0.56
N VAL A 59 -39.25 -70.53 -0.62
CA VAL A 59 -38.25 -70.21 -1.65
C VAL A 59 -38.42 -68.78 -2.16
N ASN A 60 -39.66 -68.31 -2.39
CA ASN A 60 -39.92 -66.94 -2.85
C ASN A 60 -39.59 -65.87 -1.80
N LEU A 61 -39.83 -66.15 -0.52
CA LEU A 61 -39.48 -65.22 0.56
C LEU A 61 -37.96 -65.13 0.73
N SER A 62 -37.24 -66.25 0.62
CA SER A 62 -35.78 -66.29 0.69
C SER A 62 -35.12 -65.51 -0.45
N VAL A 63 -35.65 -65.65 -1.68
CA VAL A 63 -35.18 -64.91 -2.85
C VAL A 63 -35.42 -63.42 -2.68
N PHE A 64 -36.62 -63.01 -2.25
CA PHE A 64 -36.93 -61.61 -1.94
C PHE A 64 -36.01 -61.02 -0.85
N MET A 65 -35.79 -61.74 0.26
CA MET A 65 -34.88 -61.31 1.32
C MET A 65 -33.43 -61.16 0.82
N SER A 66 -32.97 -62.08 -0.04
CA SER A 66 -31.64 -61.98 -0.65
C SER A 66 -31.52 -60.77 -1.58
N GLU A 67 -32.56 -60.46 -2.35
CA GLU A 67 -32.59 -59.30 -3.25
C GLU A 67 -32.60 -57.98 -2.45
N MET A 68 -33.38 -57.93 -1.36
CA MET A 68 -33.41 -56.79 -0.45
C MET A 68 -32.05 -56.58 0.24
N THR A 69 -31.41 -57.66 0.69
CA THR A 69 -30.07 -57.62 1.29
C THR A 69 -29.02 -57.13 0.29
N LYS A 70 -29.13 -57.56 -0.98
CA LYS A 70 -28.29 -57.09 -2.08
C LYS A 70 -28.49 -55.60 -2.34
N MET A 71 -29.73 -55.12 -2.40
CA MET A 71 -30.04 -53.70 -2.60
C MET A 71 -29.48 -52.84 -1.46
N PHE A 72 -29.56 -53.29 -0.20
CA PHE A 72 -28.95 -52.59 0.93
C PHE A 72 -27.42 -52.58 0.86
N HIS A 73 -26.79 -53.67 0.39
CA HIS A 73 -25.35 -53.69 0.15
C HIS A 73 -24.95 -52.71 -0.95
N ASP A 74 -25.66 -52.71 -2.07
CA ASP A 74 -25.39 -51.80 -3.19
C ASP A 74 -25.57 -50.33 -2.76
N PHE A 75 -26.63 -50.02 -2.01
CA PHE A 75 -26.86 -48.69 -1.45
C PHE A 75 -25.77 -48.28 -0.46
N LYS A 76 -25.36 -49.19 0.44
CA LYS A 76 -24.26 -48.94 1.39
C LYS A 76 -22.95 -48.65 0.65
N ASN A 77 -22.64 -49.43 -0.39
CA ASN A 77 -21.45 -49.23 -1.19
C ASN A 77 -21.48 -47.88 -1.93
N GLU A 78 -22.63 -47.49 -2.50
CA GLU A 78 -22.79 -46.19 -3.15
C GLU A 78 -22.63 -45.03 -2.15
N GLN A 79 -23.16 -45.18 -0.94
CA GLN A 79 -22.99 -44.21 0.15
C GLN A 79 -21.53 -44.10 0.58
N GLU A 80 -20.82 -45.21 0.77
CA GLU A 80 -19.40 -45.21 1.12
C GLU A 80 -18.55 -44.52 0.05
N LEU A 81 -18.84 -44.75 -1.23
CA LEU A 81 -18.18 -44.06 -2.34
C LEU A 81 -18.42 -42.55 -2.31
N LYS A 82 -19.68 -42.12 -2.11
CA LYS A 82 -20.03 -40.68 -2.01
C LYS A 82 -19.37 -40.03 -0.80
N VAL A 83 -19.41 -40.68 0.36
CA VAL A 83 -18.76 -40.19 1.58
C VAL A 83 -17.26 -40.09 1.39
N SER A 84 -16.63 -41.09 0.79
CA SER A 84 -15.20 -41.06 0.46
C SER A 84 -14.83 -39.90 -0.47
N ALA A 85 -15.62 -39.67 -1.53
CA ALA A 85 -15.43 -38.55 -2.45
C ALA A 85 -15.58 -37.19 -1.76
N ILE A 86 -16.57 -37.05 -0.88
CA ILE A 86 -16.78 -35.83 -0.08
C ILE A 86 -15.60 -35.61 0.87
N LEU A 87 -15.14 -36.65 1.57
CA LEU A 87 -13.99 -36.56 2.47
C LEU A 87 -12.73 -36.12 1.72
N ALA A 88 -12.46 -36.71 0.55
CA ALA A 88 -11.35 -36.29 -0.31
C ALA A 88 -11.46 -34.80 -0.69
N SER A 89 -12.63 -34.35 -1.15
CA SER A 89 -12.87 -32.95 -1.49
C SER A 89 -12.68 -32.01 -0.29
N VAL A 90 -13.15 -32.39 0.90
CA VAL A 90 -12.96 -31.62 2.13
C VAL A 90 -11.48 -31.53 2.51
N THR A 91 -10.71 -32.62 2.35
CA THR A 91 -9.27 -32.60 2.59
C THR A 91 -8.53 -31.69 1.62
N ASP A 92 -8.92 -31.68 0.35
CA ASP A 92 -8.35 -30.80 -0.67
C ASP A 92 -8.66 -29.34 -0.38
N ILE A 93 -9.91 -29.02 -0.03
CA ILE A 93 -10.32 -27.66 0.38
C ILE A 93 -9.53 -27.21 1.61
N LYS A 94 -9.35 -28.09 2.59
CA LYS A 94 -8.56 -27.78 3.80
C LYS A 94 -7.11 -27.47 3.44
N LYS A 95 -6.52 -28.25 2.54
CA LYS A 95 -5.15 -28.02 2.04
C LYS A 95 -5.05 -26.69 1.30
N GLN A 96 -5.96 -26.42 0.37
CA GLN A 96 -6.00 -25.14 -0.37
C GLN A 96 -6.14 -23.96 0.57
N ASN A 97 -7.01 -24.03 1.58
CA ASN A 97 -7.15 -22.97 2.57
C ASN A 97 -5.87 -22.76 3.38
N SER A 98 -5.15 -23.84 3.73
CA SER A 98 -3.84 -23.75 4.38
C SER A 98 -2.81 -23.03 3.49
N ASP A 99 -2.76 -23.39 2.21
CA ASP A 99 -1.84 -22.78 1.24
C ASP A 99 -2.18 -21.30 1.00
N ILE A 100 -3.47 -20.95 0.93
CA ILE A 100 -3.95 -19.57 0.85
C ILE A 100 -3.50 -18.78 2.07
N CYS A 101 -3.70 -19.29 3.29
CA CYS A 101 -3.24 -18.61 4.50
C CYS A 101 -1.73 -18.36 4.49
N ALA A 102 -0.93 -19.36 4.09
CA ALA A 102 0.53 -19.21 3.97
C ALA A 102 0.91 -18.15 2.94
N SER A 103 0.23 -18.10 1.79
CA SER A 103 0.46 -17.09 0.75
C SER A 103 0.13 -15.68 1.23
N VAL A 104 -0.96 -15.51 1.98
CA VAL A 104 -1.37 -14.21 2.53
C VAL A 104 -0.39 -13.75 3.61
N GLU A 105 0.09 -14.66 4.47
CA GLU A 105 1.10 -14.33 5.47
C GLU A 105 2.41 -13.90 4.80
N TYR A 106 2.85 -14.60 3.75
CA TYR A 106 4.03 -14.23 2.98
C TYR A 106 3.90 -12.84 2.35
N VAL A 107 2.76 -12.56 1.70
CA VAL A 107 2.49 -11.24 1.10
C VAL A 107 2.46 -10.15 2.17
N SER A 108 1.87 -10.42 3.34
CA SER A 108 1.82 -9.47 4.44
C SER A 108 3.23 -9.13 4.95
N LYS A 109 4.07 -10.13 5.17
CA LYS A 109 5.48 -9.92 5.56
C LYS A 109 6.26 -9.15 4.49
N SER A 110 6.06 -9.47 3.22
CA SER A 110 6.69 -8.74 2.11
C SER A 110 6.22 -7.29 2.05
N TYR A 111 4.95 -7.03 2.34
CA TYR A 111 4.39 -5.69 2.38
C TYR A 111 5.01 -4.86 3.52
N ASP A 112 5.12 -5.43 4.71
CA ASP A 112 5.73 -4.77 5.87
C ASP A 112 7.20 -4.41 5.59
N ALA A 113 7.97 -5.34 5.00
CA ALA A 113 9.36 -5.11 4.62
C ALA A 113 9.50 -3.99 3.57
N LEU A 114 8.62 -3.97 2.56
CA LEU A 114 8.61 -2.89 1.55
C LEU A 114 8.25 -1.55 2.17
N LEU A 115 7.29 -1.52 3.11
CA LEU A 115 6.90 -0.31 3.82
C LEU A 115 8.07 0.25 4.64
N GLU A 116 8.81 -0.62 5.34
CA GLU A 116 10.01 -0.24 6.09
C GLU A 116 11.08 0.36 5.16
N GLN A 117 11.37 -0.28 4.03
CA GLN A 117 12.31 0.23 3.04
C GLN A 117 11.89 1.60 2.49
N ILE A 118 10.60 1.79 2.18
CA ILE A 118 10.07 3.06 1.71
C ILE A 118 10.24 4.16 2.78
N ASN A 119 9.97 3.85 4.04
CA ASN A 119 10.13 4.80 5.13
C ASN A 119 11.59 5.16 5.35
N HIS A 120 12.50 4.19 5.27
CA HIS A 120 13.94 4.41 5.33
C HIS A 120 14.41 5.36 4.21
N LEU A 121 14.03 5.06 2.96
CA LEU A 121 14.37 5.90 1.80
C LEU A 121 13.80 7.32 1.90
N LYS A 122 12.60 7.48 2.47
CA LYS A 122 12.01 8.79 2.73
C LYS A 122 12.82 9.59 3.76
N SER A 123 13.26 8.95 4.83
CA SER A 123 14.10 9.58 5.86
C SER A 123 15.45 10.00 5.28
N GLU A 124 16.12 9.09 4.59
CA GLU A 124 17.42 9.35 3.95
C GLU A 124 17.32 10.49 2.92
N ARG A 125 16.25 10.50 2.10
CA ARG A 125 16.00 11.60 1.17
C ARG A 125 15.85 12.94 1.89
N GLN A 126 15.15 12.97 3.01
CA GLN A 126 14.96 14.20 3.79
C GLN A 126 16.28 14.70 4.37
N GLU A 127 17.11 13.80 4.89
CA GLU A 127 18.45 14.11 5.40
C GLU A 127 19.36 14.65 4.29
N ASN A 128 19.37 13.99 3.14
CA ASN A 128 20.14 14.42 1.96
C ASN A 128 19.71 15.82 1.48
N LEU A 129 18.41 16.11 1.43
CA LEU A 129 17.92 17.45 1.06
C LEU A 129 18.36 18.53 2.07
N ASN A 130 18.33 18.22 3.37
CA ASN A 130 18.79 19.13 4.40
C ASN A 130 20.31 19.37 4.29
N TYR A 131 21.07 18.33 3.98
CA TYR A 131 22.51 18.42 3.77
C TYR A 131 22.85 19.27 2.54
N ILE A 132 22.17 19.03 1.41
CA ILE A 132 22.31 19.84 0.18
C ILE A 132 22.02 21.31 0.48
N ARG A 133 20.89 21.62 1.14
CA ARG A 133 20.57 23.01 1.52
C ARG A 133 21.65 23.64 2.39
N THR A 134 22.25 22.87 3.29
CA THR A 134 23.34 23.34 4.14
C THR A 134 24.59 23.66 3.32
N LEU A 135 24.92 22.80 2.34
CA LEU A 135 26.03 23.03 1.42
C LEU A 135 25.79 24.25 0.53
N GLU A 136 24.60 24.40 -0.04
CA GLU A 136 24.20 25.56 -0.84
C GLU A 136 24.33 26.85 -0.04
N ASN A 137 23.82 26.89 1.20
CA ASN A 137 23.96 28.04 2.09
C ASN A 137 25.43 28.37 2.41
N ARG A 138 26.29 27.34 2.56
CA ARG A 138 27.72 27.54 2.79
C ARG A 138 28.41 28.09 1.55
N LEU A 139 28.05 27.59 0.37
CA LEU A 139 28.58 28.06 -0.91
C LEU A 139 28.17 29.52 -1.15
N GLU A 140 26.88 29.85 -0.97
CA GLU A 140 26.38 31.22 -1.12
C GLU A 140 27.09 32.19 -0.16
N LYS A 141 27.29 31.79 1.11
CA LYS A 141 28.07 32.57 2.07
C LYS A 141 29.51 32.75 1.62
N ALA A 142 30.16 31.70 1.12
CA ALA A 142 31.53 31.78 0.63
C ALA A 142 31.63 32.72 -0.59
N GLU A 143 30.69 32.66 -1.53
CA GLU A 143 30.64 33.55 -2.69
C GLU A 143 30.37 35.01 -2.30
N ARG A 144 29.43 35.23 -1.37
CA ARG A 144 29.17 36.56 -0.81
C ARG A 144 30.40 37.11 -0.10
N ASN A 145 31.08 36.28 0.67
CA ASN A 145 32.31 36.64 1.36
C ASN A 145 33.47 36.89 0.38
N ALA A 146 33.55 36.19 -0.74
CA ALA A 146 34.58 36.46 -1.75
C ALA A 146 34.38 37.82 -2.43
N ARG A 147 33.14 38.31 -2.51
CA ARG A 147 32.77 39.58 -3.16
C ARG A 147 32.48 40.72 -2.18
N PHE A 148 32.71 40.51 -0.88
CA PHE A 148 32.40 41.49 0.16
C PHE A 148 33.13 42.82 -0.01
N SER A 149 34.34 42.82 -0.56
CA SER A 149 35.18 43.99 -0.85
C SER A 149 35.04 44.53 -2.28
N CYS A 150 34.22 43.89 -3.12
CA CYS A 150 34.01 44.30 -4.50
C CYS A 150 32.91 45.37 -4.60
N VAL A 151 33.13 46.32 -5.52
CA VAL A 151 32.15 47.31 -5.98
C VAL A 151 32.02 47.20 -7.50
N GLU A 152 30.78 47.18 -7.97
CA GLU A 152 30.46 47.23 -9.40
C GLU A 152 30.04 48.65 -9.78
N ILE A 153 30.78 49.27 -10.70
CA ILE A 153 30.48 50.60 -11.21
C ILE A 153 29.95 50.46 -12.64
N ARG A 154 28.74 50.96 -12.85
CA ARG A 154 28.03 50.93 -14.12
C ARG A 154 28.12 52.27 -14.84
N ASN A 155 27.77 52.27 -16.12
CA ASN A 155 27.68 53.48 -16.96
C ASN A 155 29.00 54.25 -17.17
N ILE A 156 30.14 53.54 -17.15
CA ILE A 156 31.43 54.11 -17.56
C ILE A 156 31.71 53.65 -18.99
N PRO A 157 31.76 54.56 -19.98
CA PRO A 157 32.04 54.21 -21.36
C PRO A 157 33.35 53.42 -21.52
N PRO A 158 33.39 52.37 -22.35
CA PRO A 158 34.61 51.60 -22.60
C PRO A 158 35.52 52.33 -23.59
N ASN A 159 36.82 52.34 -23.29
CA ASN A 159 37.84 52.83 -24.22
C ASN A 159 38.37 51.68 -25.10
N LYS A 160 38.69 51.95 -26.37
CA LYS A 160 39.11 50.92 -27.35
C LYS A 160 40.40 50.16 -26.96
N LYS A 161 41.27 50.76 -26.15
CA LYS A 161 42.54 50.18 -25.66
C LYS A 161 42.73 50.54 -24.19
N GLU A 162 41.87 49.99 -23.35
CA GLU A 162 41.89 50.29 -21.93
C GLU A 162 42.93 49.42 -21.18
N SER A 163 43.85 50.07 -20.45
CA SER A 163 44.79 49.39 -19.56
C SER A 163 44.27 49.37 -18.12
N LYS A 164 44.80 48.47 -17.28
CA LYS A 164 44.47 48.46 -15.83
C LYS A 164 44.81 49.80 -15.15
N GLU A 165 45.86 50.49 -15.61
CA GLU A 165 46.25 51.80 -15.09
C GLU A 165 45.22 52.90 -15.43
N GLN A 166 44.65 52.86 -16.64
CA GLN A 166 43.59 53.80 -17.03
C GLN A 166 42.31 53.57 -16.24
N LEU A 167 41.96 52.30 -15.98
CA LEU A 167 40.85 51.94 -15.10
C LEU A 167 41.11 52.49 -13.68
N LEU A 168 42.30 52.26 -13.13
CA LEU A 168 42.69 52.77 -11.81
C LEU A 168 42.58 54.30 -11.74
N HIS A 169 43.08 55.02 -12.74
CA HIS A 169 42.96 56.48 -12.81
C HIS A 169 41.50 56.93 -12.84
N THR A 170 40.64 56.23 -13.57
CA THR A 170 39.20 56.53 -13.64
C THR A 170 38.55 56.35 -12.26
N ILE A 171 38.90 55.30 -11.52
CA ILE A 171 38.39 55.08 -10.15
C ILE A 171 38.89 56.15 -9.19
N ILE A 172 40.16 56.52 -9.24
CA ILE A 172 40.72 57.58 -8.40
C ILE A 172 40.02 58.92 -8.71
N ALA A 173 39.80 59.23 -9.99
CA ALA A 173 39.06 60.43 -10.40
C ALA A 173 37.62 60.39 -9.89
N THR A 174 36.95 59.24 -9.97
CA THR A 174 35.58 59.03 -9.46
C THR A 174 35.53 59.20 -7.94
N GLY A 175 36.47 58.62 -7.20
CA GLY A 175 36.60 58.83 -5.76
C GLY A 175 36.79 60.30 -5.40
N ARG A 176 37.65 61.03 -6.12
CA ARG A 176 37.82 62.48 -5.94
C ARG A 176 36.53 63.26 -6.19
N THR A 177 35.75 62.90 -7.22
CA THR A 177 34.45 63.56 -7.47
C THR A 177 33.42 63.31 -6.37
N LEU A 178 33.52 62.18 -5.67
CA LEU A 178 32.66 61.82 -4.55
C LEU A 178 33.25 62.24 -3.19
N ASN A 179 34.37 62.98 -3.17
CA ASN A 179 35.12 63.36 -1.97
C ASN A 179 35.63 62.19 -1.11
N ILE A 180 35.93 61.06 -1.74
CA ILE A 180 36.46 59.86 -1.08
C ILE A 180 37.89 59.65 -1.59
N PRO A 181 38.92 59.89 -0.75
CA PRO A 181 40.31 59.69 -1.16
C PRO A 181 40.59 58.19 -1.29
N ILE A 182 40.90 57.78 -2.51
CA ILE A 182 41.29 56.41 -2.87
C ILE A 182 42.73 56.44 -3.32
N GLU A 183 43.55 55.62 -2.69
CA GLU A 183 44.96 55.45 -3.04
C GLU A 183 45.16 54.16 -3.84
N SER A 184 46.23 54.11 -4.66
CA SER A 184 46.45 53.00 -5.59
C SER A 184 46.64 51.65 -4.91
N TYR A 185 47.23 51.60 -3.72
CA TYR A 185 47.43 50.37 -2.95
C TYR A 185 46.15 49.86 -2.25
N GLU A 186 45.10 50.67 -2.22
CA GLU A 186 43.81 50.29 -1.63
C GLU A 186 42.96 49.45 -2.59
N VAL A 187 43.35 49.42 -3.87
CA VAL A 187 42.73 48.61 -4.93
C VAL A 187 43.55 47.34 -5.13
N ARG A 188 42.95 46.19 -4.83
CA ARG A 188 43.55 44.87 -5.01
C ARG A 188 43.54 44.43 -6.47
N ASP A 189 42.40 44.56 -7.13
CA ASP A 189 42.27 44.26 -8.56
C ASP A 189 41.18 45.13 -9.21
N ILE A 190 41.30 45.29 -10.52
CA ILE A 190 40.36 46.06 -11.33
C ILE A 190 40.23 45.47 -12.73
N PHE A 191 38.99 45.24 -13.15
CA PHE A 191 38.70 44.68 -14.47
C PHE A 191 37.26 44.98 -14.89
N ARG A 192 36.99 44.83 -16.19
CA ARG A 192 35.61 44.87 -16.71
C ARG A 192 35.03 43.49 -16.87
N ILE A 193 33.74 43.36 -16.60
CA ILE A 193 32.99 42.15 -16.93
C ILE A 193 32.49 42.24 -18.37
N GLN A 194 32.53 41.12 -19.09
CA GLN A 194 31.93 41.01 -20.41
C GLN A 194 30.40 40.92 -20.28
N THR A 195 29.71 41.94 -20.79
CA THR A 195 28.25 42.00 -20.91
C THR A 195 27.81 41.82 -22.36
N LYS A 196 26.52 41.50 -22.55
CA LYS A 196 25.92 41.40 -23.89
C LYS A 196 25.98 42.72 -24.65
N GLU A 197 25.86 43.84 -23.93
CA GLU A 197 25.99 45.18 -24.49
C GLU A 197 27.47 45.61 -24.48
N PRO A 198 28.07 45.86 -25.66
CA PRO A 198 29.49 46.17 -25.76
C PRO A 198 29.83 47.57 -25.20
N ASP A 199 28.86 48.49 -25.22
CA ASP A 199 29.05 49.89 -24.84
C ASP A 199 28.83 50.16 -23.34
N GLN A 200 28.31 49.19 -22.58
CA GLN A 200 28.01 49.33 -21.16
C GLN A 200 28.64 48.21 -20.32
N LYS A 201 29.96 48.02 -20.47
CA LYS A 201 30.70 47.02 -19.68
C LYS A 201 30.98 47.56 -18.28
N PRO A 202 30.43 46.98 -17.19
CA PRO A 202 30.68 47.46 -15.83
C PRO A 202 32.13 47.20 -15.42
N ILE A 203 32.66 48.10 -14.58
CA ILE A 203 33.96 47.96 -13.95
C ILE A 203 33.74 47.32 -12.58
N ILE A 204 34.42 46.21 -12.31
CA ILE A 204 34.55 45.67 -10.96
C ILE A 204 35.86 46.17 -10.37
N VAL A 205 35.74 46.79 -9.20
CA VAL A 205 36.85 47.21 -8.36
C VAL A 205 36.82 46.36 -7.10
N ASP A 206 37.94 45.74 -6.80
CA ASP A 206 38.10 44.96 -5.60
C ASP A 206 39.05 45.68 -4.64
N PHE A 207 38.54 46.11 -3.50
CA PHE A 207 39.31 46.86 -2.52
C PHE A 207 40.04 45.91 -1.56
N THR A 208 41.15 46.37 -1.00
CA THR A 208 41.91 45.64 0.03
C THR A 208 41.13 45.56 1.35
N SER A 209 40.22 46.51 1.61
CA SER A 209 39.42 46.59 2.85
C SER A 209 37.94 46.88 2.59
N VAL A 210 37.06 46.24 3.35
CA VAL A 210 35.61 46.47 3.33
C VAL A 210 35.24 47.88 3.79
N ILE A 211 35.98 48.42 4.76
CA ILE A 211 35.74 49.77 5.29
C ILE A 211 35.87 50.81 4.17
N LYS A 212 36.80 50.57 3.22
CA LYS A 212 36.97 51.45 2.07
C LYS A 212 35.83 51.33 1.08
N LYS A 213 35.36 50.12 0.81
CA LYS A 213 34.13 49.90 0.04
C LYS A 213 32.92 50.60 0.66
N GLU A 214 32.71 50.49 1.97
CA GLU A 214 31.54 51.09 2.64
C GLU A 214 31.54 52.62 2.59
N ARG A 215 32.72 53.22 2.42
CA ARG A 215 32.88 54.65 2.23
C ARG A 215 32.82 55.09 0.77
N PHE A 216 32.93 54.17 -0.18
CA PHE A 216 32.94 54.43 -1.63
C PHE A 216 31.53 54.44 -2.22
#